data_AF-W9ZL77-F1
#
_entry.id   AF-W9ZL77-F1
#
_cell.length_a   1.000
_cell.length_b   1.000
_cell.length_c   1.000
_cell.angle_alpha   90.00
_cell.angle_beta   90.00
_cell.angle_gamma   90.00
#
_symmetry.space_group_name_H-M   'P 1'
#
loop_
_entity.id
_entity.type
_entity.pdbx_description
1 polymer ?
#
loop_
_entity_poly.entity_id
_entity_poly.type
_entity_poly.pdbx_seq_one_letter_code
_entity_poly.pdbx_strand_id
1 'polypeptide(L)'
;MSQTSLVESSSSGEAPRNALSLRLEAPFFSQVSISPTKQSFNIQGRYVYETEASPATPTYHISNRNTQAGNPWQLQICRLLPSEVRRLGEATGNDAFIRYDDDLTLYSGEKMNIPFSFAAGLGPTPLIVIRGQKRGTIQGSIVMEKSGRSCKFYHMVPIKRALTKAEEDRMQALMHKRGYRDSDDWKKKLLLTAQENATKVAEWIDEYGTVVAVEKDDKLEFSGEIQTEKKDLVIACWACKGFVLDKTT
;
A
#
# COMPACT_ATOMS: atom_id res chain seq x y z
N MET A 1 -72.28 50.44 -20.16
CA MET A 1 -72.96 49.64 -19.12
C MET A 1 -71.90 49.36 -18.05
N SER A 2 -71.77 50.19 -17.01
CA SER A 2 -72.39 50.02 -15.67
C SER A 2 -71.91 48.69 -15.06
N GLN A 3 -71.13 48.55 -13.97
CA GLN A 3 -70.99 49.19 -12.64
C GLN A 3 -69.59 48.74 -12.08
N THR A 4 -68.73 49.58 -11.47
CA THR A 4 -68.58 49.91 -10.01
C THR A 4 -68.58 48.67 -9.08
N SER A 5 -67.72 48.44 -8.08
CA SER A 5 -66.91 49.33 -7.20
C SER A 5 -66.05 48.56 -6.18
N LEU A 6 -64.99 49.23 -5.68
CA LEU A 6 -64.47 49.29 -4.29
C LEU A 6 -63.86 48.00 -3.67
N VAL A 7 -62.75 48.03 -2.92
CA VAL A 7 -62.50 48.85 -1.72
C VAL A 7 -61.02 49.26 -1.57
N GLU A 8 -60.88 50.48 -1.02
CA GLU A 8 -59.80 51.23 -0.35
C GLU A 8 -58.71 50.41 0.36
N SER A 9 -57.43 50.74 0.21
CA SER A 9 -56.63 51.85 0.81
C SER A 9 -56.09 51.57 2.23
N SER A 10 -54.82 51.96 2.39
CA SER A 10 -54.08 52.27 3.63
C SER A 10 -53.41 51.08 4.33
N SER A 11 -52.08 50.94 4.28
CA SER A 11 -51.05 51.77 4.94
C SER A 11 -51.17 51.78 6.46
N SER A 12 -50.57 50.77 7.11
CA SER A 12 -49.71 50.90 8.30
C SER A 12 -49.59 49.54 8.98
N GLY A 13 -48.37 49.15 9.37
CA GLY A 13 -48.19 48.07 10.35
C GLY A 13 -47.29 46.94 9.90
N GLU A 14 -46.02 47.12 10.21
CA GLU A 14 -45.15 46.11 10.85
C GLU A 14 -44.58 44.92 10.06
N ALA A 15 -43.30 44.72 10.42
CA ALA A 15 -42.47 43.54 10.32
C ALA A 15 -42.00 43.11 8.92
N PRO A 16 -40.75 43.44 8.53
CA PRO A 16 -40.15 42.81 7.38
C PRO A 16 -40.02 41.31 7.65
N ARG A 17 -40.61 40.58 6.70
CA ARG A 17 -40.66 39.14 6.56
C ARG A 17 -39.35 38.47 6.96
N ASN A 18 -39.50 37.44 7.80
CA ASN A 18 -38.56 36.37 8.05
C ASN A 18 -37.87 35.90 6.76
N ALA A 19 -36.74 36.50 6.43
CA ALA A 19 -35.72 35.83 5.63
C ALA A 19 -34.90 35.03 6.63
N LEU A 20 -35.18 33.73 6.73
CA LEU A 20 -34.31 32.76 7.39
C LEU A 20 -32.99 32.73 6.62
N SER A 21 -32.12 33.69 6.95
CA SER A 21 -30.69 33.62 6.72
C SER A 21 -30.17 32.49 7.60
N LEU A 22 -30.25 31.25 7.09
CA LEU A 22 -29.39 30.17 7.54
C LEU A 22 -27.96 30.57 7.15
N ARG A 23 -27.34 31.43 7.97
CA ARG A 23 -25.89 31.47 8.09
C ARG A 23 -25.52 30.08 8.58
N LEU A 24 -25.19 29.21 7.64
CA LEU A 24 -24.40 28.03 7.90
C LEU A 24 -23.06 28.59 8.38
N GLU A 25 -22.93 28.83 9.69
CA GLU A 25 -21.62 28.88 10.31
C GLU A 25 -21.02 27.52 10.01
N ALA A 26 -20.18 27.47 8.98
CA ALA A 26 -19.30 26.35 8.76
C ALA A 26 -18.59 26.15 10.10
N PRO A 27 -18.71 24.98 10.75
CA PRO A 27 -17.89 24.73 11.91
C PRO A 27 -16.45 24.96 11.45
N PHE A 28 -15.78 25.90 12.09
CA PHE A 28 -14.34 25.99 12.04
C PHE A 28 -13.86 24.63 12.50
N PHE A 29 -13.55 23.74 11.55
CA PHE A 29 -12.69 22.62 11.81
C PHE A 29 -11.36 23.26 12.15
N SER A 30 -11.14 23.49 13.45
CA SER A 30 -9.82 23.62 14.00
C SER A 30 -9.01 22.50 13.36
N GLN A 31 -8.07 22.85 12.49
CA GLN A 31 -7.04 21.91 12.09
C GLN A 31 -6.35 21.53 13.39
N VAL A 32 -6.81 20.44 13.99
CA VAL A 32 -6.07 19.76 15.04
C VAL A 32 -4.74 19.49 14.36
N SER A 33 -3.71 20.21 14.78
CA SER A 33 -2.34 19.88 14.47
C SER A 33 -2.14 18.48 15.05
N ILE A 34 -2.38 17.46 14.23
CA ILE A 34 -2.12 16.07 14.55
C ILE A 34 -0.61 16.05 14.75
N SER A 35 -0.19 15.95 16.02
CA SER A 35 1.16 15.52 16.33
C SER A 35 1.46 14.29 15.47
N PRO A 36 2.66 14.13 14.90
CA PRO A 36 2.99 12.97 14.08
C PRO A 36 2.82 11.74 14.96
N THR A 37 1.64 11.16 14.90
CA THR A 37 1.27 9.96 15.62
C THR A 37 2.10 8.91 14.95
N LYS A 38 2.86 8.18 15.76
CA LYS A 38 3.49 6.98 15.25
C LYS A 38 2.36 6.13 14.63
N GLN A 39 2.66 5.32 13.64
CA GLN A 39 1.66 4.39 13.12
C GLN A 39 2.26 3.01 13.24
N SER A 40 1.54 2.15 13.92
CA SER A 40 2.01 0.82 14.30
C SER A 40 1.06 -0.21 13.72
N PHE A 41 1.60 -1.22 13.04
CA PHE A 41 0.82 -2.26 12.37
C PHE A 41 1.24 -3.66 12.84
N ASN A 42 0.27 -4.57 12.93
CA ASN A 42 0.49 -5.99 13.24
C ASN A 42 -0.38 -6.84 12.29
N ILE A 43 0.17 -7.95 11.79
CA ILE A 43 -0.57 -8.95 11.00
C ILE A 43 -1.17 -9.97 11.95
N GLN A 44 -2.50 -10.08 11.97
CA GLN A 44 -3.21 -11.10 12.74
C GLN A 44 -4.21 -11.83 11.85
N GLY A 45 -3.98 -13.13 11.64
CA GLY A 45 -4.81 -13.95 10.75
C GLY A 45 -4.83 -13.40 9.33
N ARG A 46 -6.00 -12.94 8.88
CA ARG A 46 -6.21 -12.40 7.52
C ARG A 46 -6.16 -10.88 7.46
N TYR A 47 -5.91 -10.19 8.56
CA TYR A 47 -6.00 -8.74 8.60
C TYR A 47 -4.71 -8.10 9.12
N VAL A 48 -4.45 -6.88 8.67
CA VAL A 48 -3.42 -6.02 9.25
C VAL A 48 -4.11 -4.98 10.09
N TYR A 49 -3.79 -4.95 11.38
CA TYR A 49 -4.37 -4.04 12.36
C TYR A 49 -3.43 -2.88 12.64
N GLU A 50 -3.98 -1.67 12.65
CA GLU A 50 -3.35 -0.49 13.23
C GLU A 50 -3.54 -0.51 14.75
N THR A 51 -2.43 -0.57 15.49
CA THR A 51 -2.42 -0.87 16.93
C THR A 51 -2.34 0.38 17.81
N GLU A 52 -2.25 1.58 17.24
CA GLU A 52 -2.20 2.81 18.04
C GLU A 52 -3.59 3.27 18.50
N ALA A 53 -4.63 2.91 17.74
CA ALA A 53 -5.99 3.03 18.20
C ALA A 53 -6.30 1.93 19.23
N SER A 54 -6.98 2.29 20.32
CA SER A 54 -7.59 1.34 21.25
C SER A 54 -9.11 1.46 21.13
N PRO A 55 -9.82 0.45 20.61
CA PRO A 55 -9.32 -0.85 20.15
C PRO A 55 -8.54 -0.80 18.82
N ALA A 56 -7.69 -1.80 18.58
CA ALA A 56 -6.92 -1.92 17.35
C ALA A 56 -7.84 -1.99 16.12
N THR A 57 -7.53 -1.19 15.11
CA THR A 57 -8.41 -1.02 13.94
C THR A 57 -7.90 -1.84 12.77
N PRO A 58 -8.70 -2.74 12.17
CA PRO A 58 -8.28 -3.48 10.98
C PRO A 58 -8.23 -2.53 9.77
N THR A 59 -7.10 -2.48 9.08
CA THR A 59 -6.85 -1.51 7.98
C THR A 59 -6.67 -2.21 6.63
N TYR A 60 -6.08 -3.41 6.63
CA TYR A 60 -5.86 -4.19 5.41
C TYR A 60 -6.39 -5.61 5.56
N HIS A 61 -6.79 -6.20 4.43
CA HIS A 61 -7.16 -7.60 4.30
C HIS A 61 -6.13 -8.30 3.42
N ILE A 62 -5.69 -9.47 3.87
CA ILE A 62 -4.74 -10.36 3.23
C ILE A 62 -5.46 -11.65 2.83
N SER A 63 -5.27 -12.06 1.58
CA SER A 63 -5.74 -13.34 1.06
C SER A 63 -4.57 -14.14 0.51
N ASN A 64 -4.47 -15.40 0.91
CA ASN A 64 -3.46 -16.33 0.42
C ASN A 64 -4.11 -17.29 -0.58
N ARG A 65 -3.50 -17.47 -1.74
CA ARG A 65 -3.86 -18.51 -2.70
C ARG A 65 -2.88 -19.66 -2.60
N ASN A 66 -3.44 -20.86 -2.56
CA ASN A 66 -2.69 -22.11 -2.47
C ASN A 66 -2.66 -22.80 -3.84
N THR A 67 -1.61 -23.58 -4.06
CA THR A 67 -1.49 -24.47 -5.21
C THR A 67 -2.46 -25.64 -5.03
N GLN A 68 -2.64 -26.45 -6.07
CA GLN A 68 -3.43 -27.69 -5.97
C GLN A 68 -2.92 -28.63 -4.86
N ALA A 69 -1.61 -28.59 -4.58
CA ALA A 69 -0.97 -29.35 -3.50
C ALA A 69 -1.13 -28.70 -2.11
N GLY A 70 -1.90 -27.61 -1.98
CA GLY A 70 -2.15 -26.93 -0.70
C GLY A 70 -1.06 -25.93 -0.27
N ASN A 71 0.05 -25.83 -1.00
CA ASN A 71 1.13 -24.91 -0.65
C ASN A 71 0.79 -23.46 -1.03
N PRO A 72 0.97 -22.48 -0.13
CA PRO A 72 0.75 -21.07 -0.45
C PRO A 72 1.74 -20.59 -1.52
N TRP A 73 1.23 -19.93 -2.58
CA TRP A 73 2.06 -19.42 -3.68
C TRP A 73 1.79 -17.97 -4.03
N GLN A 74 0.65 -17.40 -3.65
CA GLN A 74 0.35 -15.99 -3.89
C GLN A 74 -0.28 -15.36 -2.65
N LEU A 75 0.12 -14.13 -2.34
CA LEU A 75 -0.46 -13.28 -1.31
C LEU A 75 -1.05 -12.04 -1.98
N GLN A 76 -2.30 -11.72 -1.70
CA GLN A 76 -2.97 -10.51 -2.16
C GLN A 76 -3.29 -9.63 -0.96
N ILE A 77 -3.13 -8.32 -1.11
CA ILE A 77 -3.44 -7.34 -0.07
C ILE A 77 -4.31 -6.21 -0.63
N CYS A 78 -5.36 -5.86 0.11
CA CYS A 78 -6.22 -4.71 -0.19
C CYS A 78 -6.48 -3.89 1.09
N ARG A 79 -6.93 -2.64 0.93
CA ARG A 79 -7.46 -1.84 2.05
C ARG A 79 -8.89 -2.25 2.34
N LEU A 80 -9.23 -2.33 3.62
CA LEU A 80 -10.61 -2.52 4.04
C LEU A 80 -11.44 -1.26 3.81
N LEU A 81 -12.69 -1.42 3.39
CA LEU A 81 -13.64 -0.33 3.27
C LEU A 81 -14.11 0.13 4.65
N PRO A 82 -14.49 1.41 4.83
CA PRO A 82 -15.00 1.88 6.13
C PRO A 82 -16.18 1.06 6.68
N SER A 83 -17.05 0.53 5.81
CA SER A 83 -18.14 -0.36 6.19
C SER A 83 -17.67 -1.73 6.67
N GLU A 84 -16.55 -2.23 6.14
CA GLU A 84 -15.92 -3.48 6.55
C GLU A 84 -15.22 -3.32 7.90
N VAL A 85 -14.52 -2.21 8.09
CA VAL A 85 -13.89 -1.86 9.37
C VAL A 85 -14.92 -1.77 10.49
N ARG A 86 -16.05 -1.08 10.25
CA ARG A 86 -17.15 -1.01 11.24
C ARG A 86 -17.73 -2.39 11.57
N ARG A 87 -17.99 -3.23 10.55
CA ARG A 87 -18.48 -4.60 10.76
C ARG A 87 -17.52 -5.45 11.57
N LEU A 88 -16.21 -5.33 11.33
CA LEU A 88 -15.19 -6.04 12.11
C LEU A 88 -15.09 -5.50 13.55
N GLY A 89 -15.30 -4.20 13.75
CA GLY A 89 -15.29 -3.58 15.08
C GLY A 89 -16.53 -3.89 15.92
N GLU A 90 -17.69 -4.08 15.28
CA GLU A 90 -18.97 -4.43 15.93
C GLU A 90 -19.07 -5.92 16.25
N ALA A 91 -18.36 -6.76 15.49
CA ALA A 91 -18.39 -8.20 15.69
C ALA A 91 -17.73 -8.60 17.01
N THR A 92 -18.54 -9.11 17.93
CA THR A 92 -18.07 -9.68 19.19
C THR A 92 -17.69 -11.14 18.94
N GLY A 93 -16.45 -11.38 18.53
CA GLY A 93 -15.91 -12.73 18.25
C GLY A 93 -15.61 -13.00 16.77
N ASN A 94 -15.48 -14.27 16.40
CA ASN A 94 -15.05 -14.72 15.06
C ASN A 94 -16.13 -14.60 13.96
N ASP A 95 -17.23 -13.89 14.22
CA ASP A 95 -18.44 -13.96 13.39
C ASP A 95 -18.44 -12.97 12.21
N ALA A 96 -17.58 -11.94 12.23
CA ALA A 96 -17.38 -11.08 11.06
C ALA A 96 -16.48 -11.75 10.02
N PHE A 97 -17.10 -12.55 9.15
CA PHE A 97 -16.46 -13.00 7.94
C PHE A 97 -16.58 -11.95 6.84
N ILE A 98 -15.45 -11.38 6.43
CA ILE A 98 -15.38 -10.52 5.24
C ILE A 98 -14.76 -11.35 4.12
N ARG A 99 -15.49 -11.48 3.01
CA ARG A 99 -14.96 -12.11 1.81
C ARG A 99 -13.93 -11.15 1.18
N TYR A 100 -12.78 -11.68 0.80
CA TYR A 100 -11.78 -10.90 0.08
C TYR A 100 -12.34 -10.45 -1.27
N ASP A 101 -12.26 -9.14 -1.53
CA ASP A 101 -12.63 -8.55 -2.80
C ASP A 101 -11.38 -8.40 -3.69
N ASP A 102 -11.30 -9.26 -4.70
CA ASP A 102 -10.20 -9.24 -5.68
C ASP A 102 -10.16 -7.91 -6.45
N ASP A 103 -11.30 -7.24 -6.64
CA ASP A 103 -11.37 -5.98 -7.37
C ASP A 103 -10.74 -4.83 -6.58
N LEU A 104 -10.53 -4.97 -5.27
CA LEU A 104 -9.88 -3.96 -4.43
C LEU A 104 -8.40 -4.28 -4.17
N THR A 105 -7.86 -5.35 -4.76
CA THR A 105 -6.45 -5.73 -4.61
C THR A 105 -5.53 -4.55 -4.95
N LEU A 106 -4.65 -4.20 -4.02
CA LEU A 106 -3.62 -3.17 -4.23
C LEU A 106 -2.34 -3.79 -4.77
N TYR A 107 -1.83 -4.80 -4.06
CA TYR A 107 -0.63 -5.52 -4.45
C TYR A 107 -0.88 -7.03 -4.41
N SER A 108 -0.24 -7.75 -5.32
CA SER A 108 -0.19 -9.20 -5.35
C SER A 108 1.25 -9.67 -5.38
N GLY A 109 1.64 -10.50 -4.42
CA GLY A 109 2.97 -11.09 -4.28
C GLY A 109 2.95 -12.57 -4.65
N GLU A 110 3.70 -12.96 -5.68
CA GLU A 110 3.81 -14.34 -6.17
C GLU A 110 5.14 -14.96 -5.71
N LYS A 111 5.05 -16.00 -4.88
CA LYS A 111 6.21 -16.79 -4.42
C LYS A 111 6.82 -17.53 -5.61
N MET A 112 8.13 -17.40 -5.75
CA MET A 112 8.84 -17.89 -6.90
C MET A 112 9.37 -19.30 -6.61
N ASN A 113 8.69 -20.33 -7.14
CA ASN A 113 9.15 -21.73 -7.06
C ASN A 113 10.02 -22.15 -8.27
N ILE A 114 10.02 -21.35 -9.34
CA ILE A 114 10.77 -21.59 -10.57
C ILE A 114 11.72 -20.41 -10.78
N PRO A 115 13.01 -20.63 -11.08
CA PRO A 115 13.91 -19.53 -11.44
C PRO A 115 13.33 -18.80 -12.66
N PHE A 116 12.84 -17.58 -12.45
CA PHE A 116 12.36 -16.74 -13.54
C PHE A 116 13.52 -16.49 -14.51
N SER A 117 13.32 -16.80 -15.79
CA SER A 117 14.34 -16.69 -16.84
C SER A 117 14.92 -15.27 -16.96
N PHE A 118 14.13 -14.25 -16.61
CA PHE A 118 14.58 -12.86 -16.54
C PHE A 118 15.62 -12.60 -15.43
N ALA A 119 15.57 -13.30 -14.29
CA ALA A 119 16.54 -13.13 -13.20
C ALA A 119 17.82 -13.98 -13.39
N ALA A 120 17.80 -14.94 -14.33
CA ALA A 120 18.92 -15.82 -14.65
C ALA A 120 20.08 -15.03 -15.29
N GLY A 121 20.87 -14.35 -14.47
CA GLY A 121 22.03 -13.55 -14.91
C GLY A 121 22.12 -12.15 -14.32
N LEU A 122 21.14 -11.73 -13.52
CA LEU A 122 21.03 -10.39 -12.93
C LEU A 122 21.38 -10.33 -11.43
N GLY A 123 21.74 -11.44 -10.81
CA GLY A 123 22.06 -11.53 -9.38
C GLY A 123 21.37 -12.71 -8.69
N PRO A 124 21.18 -12.65 -7.36
CA PRO A 124 20.55 -13.72 -6.60
C PRO A 124 19.11 -13.98 -7.06
N THR A 125 18.68 -15.24 -7.03
CA THR A 125 17.32 -15.63 -7.41
C THR A 125 16.30 -14.92 -6.54
N PRO A 126 15.32 -14.23 -7.13
CA PRO A 126 14.31 -13.53 -6.35
C PRO A 126 13.37 -14.49 -5.64
N LEU A 127 12.96 -14.12 -4.44
CA LEU A 127 12.10 -14.95 -3.61
C LEU A 127 10.60 -14.71 -3.88
N ILE A 128 10.23 -13.46 -4.18
CA ILE A 128 8.86 -13.05 -4.50
C ILE A 128 8.87 -11.92 -5.53
N VAL A 129 7.83 -11.92 -6.39
CA VAL A 129 7.52 -10.82 -7.29
C VAL A 129 6.22 -10.18 -6.84
N ILE A 130 6.27 -8.90 -6.49
CA ILE A 130 5.13 -8.09 -6.05
C ILE A 130 4.70 -7.18 -7.20
N ARG A 131 3.41 -7.20 -7.54
CA ARG A 131 2.82 -6.41 -8.62
C ARG A 131 1.72 -5.51 -8.10
N GLY A 132 1.81 -4.21 -8.38
CA GLY A 132 0.73 -3.26 -8.15
C GLY A 132 -0.43 -3.49 -9.12
N GLN A 133 -1.67 -3.47 -8.63
CA GLN A 133 -2.89 -3.76 -9.39
C GLN A 133 -3.81 -2.55 -9.57
N LYS A 134 -3.53 -1.42 -8.88
CA LYS A 134 -4.39 -0.23 -8.86
C LYS A 134 -3.64 1.06 -9.12
N ARG A 135 -4.37 2.10 -9.54
CA ARG A 135 -3.85 3.46 -9.61
C ARG A 135 -3.42 3.92 -8.22
N GLY A 136 -2.25 4.55 -8.11
CA GLY A 136 -1.62 4.89 -6.82
C GLY A 136 -0.70 3.81 -6.25
N THR A 137 -0.59 2.65 -6.92
CA THR A 137 0.43 1.64 -6.64
C THR A 137 1.57 1.71 -7.66
N ILE A 138 2.75 1.26 -7.26
CA ILE A 138 3.90 1.17 -8.18
C ILE A 138 3.57 0.13 -9.27
N GLN A 139 3.48 0.63 -10.50
CA GLN A 139 3.20 -0.20 -11.67
C GLN A 139 4.42 -1.04 -12.07
N GLY A 140 4.17 -2.24 -12.58
CA GLY A 140 5.22 -3.18 -12.98
C GLY A 140 5.55 -4.20 -11.89
N SER A 141 6.78 -4.71 -11.93
CA SER A 141 7.23 -5.80 -11.06
C SER A 141 8.22 -5.28 -10.03
N ILE A 142 7.96 -5.55 -8.76
CA ILE A 142 8.89 -5.36 -7.65
C ILE A 142 9.41 -6.71 -7.25
N VAL A 143 10.71 -6.83 -7.08
CA VAL A 143 11.41 -8.09 -6.88
C VAL A 143 12.12 -8.04 -5.55
N MET A 144 11.89 -9.05 -4.69
CA MET A 144 12.60 -9.18 -3.42
C MET A 144 13.81 -10.10 -3.55
N GLU A 145 14.96 -9.59 -3.16
CA GLU A 145 16.21 -10.35 -3.05
C GLU A 145 16.66 -10.39 -1.60
N LYS A 146 17.04 -11.59 -1.12
CA LYS A 146 17.60 -11.76 0.23
C LYS A 146 19.11 -11.91 0.15
N SER A 147 19.82 -11.11 0.93
CA SER A 147 21.27 -11.17 1.09
C SER A 147 21.62 -11.14 2.57
N GLY A 148 21.89 -12.32 3.14
CA GLY A 148 22.16 -12.47 4.57
C GLY A 148 20.98 -11.99 5.43
N ARG A 149 21.23 -10.97 6.26
CA ARG A 149 20.25 -10.30 7.14
C ARG A 149 19.53 -9.12 6.49
N SER A 150 19.75 -8.88 5.20
CA SER A 150 19.09 -7.82 4.45
C SER A 150 18.14 -8.38 3.40
N CYS A 151 16.97 -7.78 3.26
CA CYS A 151 16.04 -8.00 2.16
C CYS A 151 15.93 -6.70 1.36
N LYS A 152 16.19 -6.76 0.05
CA LYS A 152 16.14 -5.61 -0.84
C LYS A 152 14.99 -5.77 -1.82
N PHE A 153 14.23 -4.70 -1.99
CA PHE A 153 13.11 -4.63 -2.92
C PHE A 153 13.50 -3.74 -4.09
N TYR A 154 13.53 -4.32 -5.28
CA TYR A 154 13.89 -3.65 -6.52
C TYR A 154 12.68 -3.49 -7.42
N HIS A 155 12.42 -2.28 -7.87
CA HIS A 155 11.52 -2.03 -8.99
C HIS A 155 12.22 -2.39 -10.30
N MET A 156 11.58 -3.25 -11.09
CA MET A 156 12.06 -3.65 -12.40
C MET A 156 11.48 -2.70 -13.45
N VAL A 157 12.36 -1.90 -14.06
CA VAL A 157 11.97 -0.90 -15.06
C VAL A 157 12.52 -1.32 -16.43
N PRO A 158 11.68 -1.47 -17.47
CA PRO A 158 12.17 -1.79 -18.81
C PRO A 158 12.98 -0.61 -19.38
N ILE A 159 14.11 -0.90 -20.02
CA ILE A 159 14.96 0.09 -20.67
C ILE A 159 14.32 0.45 -22.02
N LYS A 160 13.38 1.41 -22.00
CA LYS A 160 12.66 1.87 -23.20
C LYS A 160 13.37 3.00 -23.96
N ARG A 161 14.44 3.55 -23.40
CA ARG A 161 15.18 4.67 -24.01
C ARG A 161 16.34 4.15 -24.86
N ALA A 162 16.76 4.96 -25.83
CA ALA A 162 18.06 4.77 -26.46
C ALA A 162 19.15 4.74 -25.37
N LEU A 163 20.02 3.74 -25.49
CA LEU A 163 21.11 3.55 -24.56
C LEU A 163 22.20 4.58 -24.85
N THR A 164 22.95 4.96 -23.83
CA THR A 164 24.16 5.74 -24.07
C THR A 164 25.21 4.85 -24.72
N LYS A 165 26.13 5.43 -25.50
CA LYS A 165 27.21 4.67 -26.16
C LYS A 165 27.98 3.74 -25.20
N ALA A 166 28.23 4.19 -23.96
CA ALA A 166 28.87 3.38 -22.93
C ALA A 166 27.99 2.20 -22.43
N GLU A 167 26.67 2.39 -22.35
CA GLU A 167 25.72 1.31 -22.03
C GLU A 167 25.60 0.32 -23.20
N GLU A 168 25.59 0.81 -24.44
CA GLU A 168 25.60 -0.01 -25.66
C GLU A 168 26.85 -0.88 -25.75
N ASP A 169 28.04 -0.28 -25.61
CA ASP A 169 29.32 -1.00 -25.64
C ASP A 169 29.37 -2.08 -24.55
N ARG A 170 28.84 -1.78 -23.35
CA ARG A 170 28.75 -2.75 -22.25
C ARG A 170 27.77 -3.87 -22.57
N MET A 171 26.59 -3.58 -23.11
CA MET A 171 25.61 -4.60 -23.45
C MET A 171 26.06 -5.44 -24.64
N GLN A 172 26.71 -4.86 -25.65
CA GLN A 172 27.35 -5.59 -26.73
C GLN A 172 28.43 -6.53 -26.18
N ALA A 173 29.30 -6.06 -25.29
CA ALA A 173 30.30 -6.92 -24.66
C ALA A 173 29.67 -8.09 -23.87
N LEU A 174 28.56 -7.84 -23.17
CA LEU A 174 27.79 -8.89 -22.49
C LEU A 174 27.16 -9.87 -23.49
N MET A 175 26.51 -9.37 -24.55
CA MET A 175 25.91 -10.19 -25.61
C MET A 175 26.95 -11.08 -26.29
N HIS A 176 28.14 -10.55 -26.61
CA HIS A 176 29.23 -11.33 -27.20
C HIS A 176 29.77 -12.41 -26.24
N LYS A 177 29.78 -12.15 -24.93
CA LYS A 177 30.32 -13.08 -23.94
C LYS A 177 29.36 -14.21 -23.56
N ARG A 178 28.07 -13.91 -23.40
CA ARG A 178 27.09 -14.87 -22.83
C ARG A 178 25.78 -14.99 -23.62
N GLY A 179 25.74 -14.43 -24.83
CA GLY A 179 24.52 -14.32 -25.64
C GLY A 179 23.55 -13.26 -25.12
N TYR A 180 22.51 -13.00 -25.90
CA TYR A 180 21.38 -12.18 -25.47
C TYR A 180 20.62 -12.87 -24.34
N ARG A 181 20.18 -12.08 -23.36
CA ARG A 181 19.29 -12.50 -22.29
C ARG A 181 18.22 -11.44 -22.09
N ASP A 182 16.98 -11.86 -21.92
CA ASP A 182 15.86 -10.97 -21.58
C ASP A 182 16.14 -10.16 -20.30
N SER A 183 17.05 -10.65 -19.45
CA SER A 183 17.55 -9.95 -18.27
C SER A 183 18.15 -8.57 -18.56
N ASP A 184 18.74 -8.40 -19.74
CA ASP A 184 19.56 -7.24 -20.07
C ASP A 184 18.71 -6.03 -20.51
N ASP A 185 17.43 -6.25 -20.83
CA ASP A 185 16.47 -5.22 -21.23
C ASP A 185 15.88 -4.43 -20.05
N TRP A 186 16.32 -4.70 -18.83
CA TRP A 186 15.68 -4.17 -17.62
C TRP A 186 16.67 -3.62 -16.62
N LYS A 187 16.26 -2.54 -15.95
CA LYS A 187 17.01 -1.88 -14.89
C LYS A 187 16.37 -2.16 -13.53
N LYS A 188 17.21 -2.51 -12.55
CA LYS A 188 16.84 -2.59 -11.13
C LYS A 188 16.94 -1.20 -10.49
N LYS A 189 15.83 -0.66 -9.97
CA LYS A 189 15.82 0.53 -9.11
C LYS A 189 15.52 0.09 -7.67
N LEU A 190 16.42 0.34 -6.73
CA LEU A 190 16.18 0.02 -5.32
C LEU A 190 15.03 0.90 -4.80
N LEU A 191 14.02 0.28 -4.18
CA LEU A 191 12.90 0.99 -3.54
C LEU A 191 13.04 1.01 -2.02
N LEU A 192 13.28 -0.17 -1.45
CA LEU A 192 13.30 -0.39 -0.01
C LEU A 192 14.38 -1.41 0.33
N THR A 193 15.01 -1.24 1.48
CA THR A 193 15.89 -2.21 2.11
C THR A 193 15.40 -2.47 3.52
N ALA A 194 15.05 -3.71 3.83
CA ALA A 194 14.80 -4.16 5.19
C ALA A 194 16.09 -4.78 5.73
N GLN A 195 16.75 -4.13 6.68
CA GLN A 195 18.02 -4.54 7.24
C GLN A 195 17.86 -4.97 8.70
N GLU A 196 18.12 -6.25 8.98
CA GLU A 196 18.03 -6.80 10.33
C GLU A 196 19.35 -6.62 11.10
N ASN A 197 19.24 -5.95 12.25
CA ASN A 197 20.33 -5.71 13.18
C ASN A 197 20.58 -6.93 14.08
N ALA A 198 21.66 -6.92 14.85
CA ALA A 198 22.03 -8.03 15.75
C ALA A 198 20.95 -8.37 16.79
N THR A 199 20.08 -7.41 17.11
CA THR A 199 18.95 -7.53 18.05
C THR A 199 17.65 -8.02 17.41
N LYS A 200 17.69 -8.54 16.16
CA LYS A 200 16.51 -8.96 15.37
C LYS A 200 15.49 -7.85 15.07
N VAL A 201 15.90 -6.60 15.25
CA VAL A 201 15.13 -5.42 14.82
C VAL A 201 15.49 -5.15 13.37
N ALA A 202 14.50 -5.06 12.49
CA ALA A 202 14.70 -4.76 11.08
C ALA A 202 14.32 -3.32 10.73
N GLU A 203 15.29 -2.54 10.29
CA GLU A 203 15.06 -1.16 9.83
C GLU A 203 14.69 -1.18 8.35
N TRP A 204 13.60 -0.50 8.01
CA TRP A 204 13.14 -0.31 6.64
C TRP A 204 13.63 1.04 6.14
N ILE A 205 14.54 0.99 5.17
CA ILE A 205 15.25 2.13 4.62
C ILE A 205 14.77 2.35 3.18
N ASP A 206 14.49 3.59 2.81
CA ASP A 206 14.06 3.94 1.45
C ASP A 206 15.23 4.15 0.46
N GLU A 207 14.89 4.52 -0.78
CA GLU A 207 15.87 4.79 -1.84
C GLU A 207 16.84 5.93 -1.53
N TYR A 208 16.53 6.80 -0.57
CA TYR A 208 17.35 7.93 -0.14
C TYR A 208 18.18 7.62 1.11
N GLY A 209 18.06 6.41 1.68
CA GLY A 209 18.75 6.06 2.92
C GLY A 209 18.01 6.49 4.19
N THR A 210 16.74 6.92 4.08
CA THR A 210 15.94 7.35 5.23
C THR A 210 15.19 6.16 5.82
N VAL A 211 15.23 6.00 7.15
CA VAL A 211 14.44 4.99 7.85
C VAL A 211 12.97 5.39 7.83
N VAL A 212 12.14 4.61 7.15
CA VAL A 212 10.69 4.85 7.02
C VAL A 212 9.88 4.03 8.01
N ALA A 213 10.38 2.86 8.42
CA ALA A 213 9.71 2.02 9.39
C ALA A 213 10.72 1.13 10.14
N VAL A 214 10.31 0.59 11.27
CA VAL A 214 11.06 -0.36 12.08
C VAL A 214 10.17 -1.57 12.34
N GLU A 215 10.65 -2.75 11.99
CA GLU A 215 10.02 -4.04 12.25
C GLU A 215 10.64 -4.67 13.49
N LYS A 216 9.81 -4.96 14.49
CA LYS A 216 10.20 -5.62 15.73
C LYS A 216 9.04 -6.51 16.21
N ASP A 217 9.33 -7.76 16.58
CA ASP A 217 8.35 -8.69 17.16
C ASP A 217 7.04 -8.80 16.34
N ASP A 218 7.17 -8.94 15.01
CA ASP A 218 6.06 -9.00 14.04
C ASP A 218 5.13 -7.77 14.04
N LYS A 219 5.64 -6.65 14.56
CA LYS A 219 5.03 -5.34 14.52
C LYS A 219 5.87 -4.42 13.63
N LEU A 220 5.20 -3.61 12.80
CA LEU A 220 5.82 -2.62 11.93
C LEU A 220 5.45 -1.22 12.41
N GLU A 221 6.44 -0.42 12.82
CA GLU A 221 6.27 0.94 13.34
C GLU A 221 6.82 1.96 12.33
N PHE A 222 5.98 2.87 11.84
CA PHE A 222 6.37 3.90 10.90
C PHE A 222 7.01 5.11 11.61
N SER A 223 8.04 5.66 10.96
CA SER A 223 8.77 6.83 11.43
C SER A 223 8.11 8.11 10.88
N GLY A 224 7.12 8.63 11.60
CA GLY A 224 6.43 9.88 11.27
C GLY A 224 5.34 9.75 10.21
N GLU A 225 4.88 10.89 9.70
CA GLU A 225 3.81 10.95 8.70
C GLU A 225 4.35 10.56 7.32
N ILE A 226 3.77 9.50 6.75
CA ILE A 226 4.17 8.93 5.47
C ILE A 226 2.99 8.97 4.51
N GLN A 227 3.27 9.35 3.26
CA GLN A 227 2.27 9.33 2.18
C GLN A 227 1.60 7.97 2.07
N THR A 228 0.29 7.96 1.89
CA THR A 228 -0.50 6.72 1.96
C THR A 228 -0.07 5.67 0.91
N GLU A 229 0.36 6.11 -0.28
CA GLU A 229 0.88 5.22 -1.33
C GLU A 229 2.18 4.53 -0.91
N LYS A 230 3.10 5.27 -0.27
CA LYS A 230 4.36 4.73 0.26
C LYS A 230 4.09 3.81 1.46
N LYS A 231 3.11 4.14 2.31
CA LYS A 231 2.66 3.29 3.41
C LYS A 231 2.15 1.94 2.90
N ASP A 232 1.24 1.95 1.92
CA ASP A 232 0.71 0.72 1.33
C ASP A 232 1.80 -0.14 0.73
N LEU A 233 2.77 0.48 0.04
CA LEU A 233 3.91 -0.23 -0.53
C LEU A 233 4.74 -0.92 0.55
N VAL A 234 5.06 -0.21 1.64
CA VAL A 234 5.86 -0.80 2.74
C VAL A 234 5.10 -1.93 3.40
N ILE A 235 3.80 -1.77 3.67
CA ILE A 235 2.96 -2.81 4.26
C ILE A 235 2.86 -4.03 3.34
N ALA A 236 2.68 -3.82 2.03
CA ALA A 236 2.66 -4.91 1.06
C ALA A 236 4.02 -5.64 0.99
N CYS A 237 5.14 -4.90 0.96
CA CYS A 237 6.47 -5.49 0.98
C CYS A 237 6.73 -6.27 2.28
N TRP A 238 6.28 -5.75 3.42
CA TRP A 238 6.41 -6.40 4.73
C TRP A 238 5.58 -7.68 4.81
N ALA A 239 4.32 -7.65 4.40
CA ALA A 239 3.46 -8.84 4.32
C ALA A 239 4.05 -9.90 3.38
N CYS A 240 4.53 -9.50 2.19
CA CYS A 240 5.16 -10.40 1.23
C CYS A 240 6.50 -10.99 1.75
N LYS A 241 7.29 -10.20 2.50
CA LYS A 241 8.49 -10.68 3.19
C LYS A 241 8.14 -11.77 4.20
N GLY A 242 7.17 -11.51 5.06
CA GLY A 242 6.69 -12.48 6.06
C GLY A 242 6.17 -13.77 5.43
N PHE A 243 5.46 -13.64 4.31
CA PHE A 243 4.88 -14.74 3.53
C PHE A 243 5.91 -15.69 2.91
N VAL A 244 7.06 -15.18 2.45
CA VAL A 244 8.08 -16.03 1.79
C VAL A 244 9.20 -16.48 2.72
N LEU A 245 9.41 -15.78 3.82
CA LEU A 245 10.42 -16.15 4.82
C LEU A 245 9.86 -17.02 5.96
N ASP A 246 8.63 -17.52 5.82
CA ASP A 246 7.91 -18.35 6.80
C ASP A 246 8.01 -17.80 8.22
N LYS A 247 7.60 -16.54 8.41
CA LYS A 247 7.34 -15.97 9.74
C LYS A 247 5.86 -16.04 10.15
N THR A 248 5.02 -16.72 9.37
CA THR A 248 3.57 -16.80 9.63
C THR A 248 3.06 -18.23 9.51
N THR A 249 3.09 -18.93 10.64
CA THR A 249 2.08 -19.92 11.08
C THR A 249 1.97 -19.82 12.58
#